data_AF-A0A972XTI4-F1
#
_entry.id   AF-A0A972XTI4-F1
#
_cell.length_a   1.000
_cell.length_b   1.000
_cell.length_c   1.000
_cell.angle_alpha   90.00
_cell.angle_beta   90.00
_cell.angle_gamma   90.00
#
_symmetry.space_group_name_H-M   'P 1'
#
loop_
_entity.id
_entity.type
_entity.pdbx_description
1 polymer ?
#
loop_
_entity_poly.entity_id
_entity_poly.type
_entity_poly.pdbx_seq_one_letter_code
_entity_poly.pdbx_strand_id
1 'polypeptide(L)'
;GTLTLMDEVLTPDSSRYWPIEGYEQAFTAGQNPPSYDKQFVRDWLEAVRINGKPWDKTPPAPHLPPEVALKTAAKYEEALARLTS
;
A
#
# COMPACT_ATOMS: atom_id res chain seq x y z
N GLY A 1 10.00 -15.11 -32.56
CA GLY A 1 10.06 -13.72 -32.08
C GLY A 1 10.79 -13.67 -30.76
N THR A 2 11.21 -12.48 -30.33
CA THR A 2 11.91 -12.27 -29.04
C THR A 2 10.91 -11.72 -28.02
N LEU A 3 10.82 -12.35 -26.85
CA LEU A 3 10.01 -11.85 -25.74
C LEU A 3 10.64 -10.53 -25.23
N THR A 4 9.81 -9.50 -25.11
CA THR A 4 10.23 -8.17 -24.63
C THR A 4 9.38 -7.79 -23.42
N LEU A 5 10.03 -7.40 -22.34
CA LEU A 5 9.39 -6.88 -21.14
C LEU A 5 8.98 -5.41 -21.38
N MET A 6 7.81 -5.04 -20.92
CA MET A 6 7.24 -3.69 -21.03
C MET A 6 6.60 -3.30 -19.68
N ASP A 7 6.11 -2.06 -19.60
CA ASP A 7 5.49 -1.48 -18.41
C ASP A 7 6.46 -1.35 -17.22
N GLU A 8 5.95 -0.96 -16.06
CA GLU A 8 6.71 -0.95 -14.81
C GLU A 8 6.97 -2.37 -14.28
N VAL A 9 8.12 -2.54 -13.65
CA VAL A 9 8.61 -3.84 -13.18
C VAL A 9 9.18 -3.65 -11.79
N LEU A 10 8.74 -4.49 -10.84
CA LEU A 10 9.25 -4.50 -9.47
C LEU A 10 9.11 -3.13 -8.77
N THR A 11 8.01 -2.44 -9.05
CA THR A 11 7.56 -1.26 -8.29
C THR A 11 6.58 -1.71 -7.20
N PRO A 12 6.35 -0.93 -6.13
CA PRO A 12 5.31 -1.26 -5.13
C PRO A 12 3.87 -1.20 -5.67
N ASP A 13 3.69 -0.77 -6.92
CA ASP A 13 2.41 -0.73 -7.62
C ASP A 13 2.18 -2.01 -8.43
N SER A 14 3.24 -2.52 -9.08
CA SER A 14 3.24 -3.80 -9.81
C SER A 14 3.52 -5.02 -8.92
N SER A 15 4.03 -4.81 -7.69
CA SER A 15 4.52 -5.87 -6.80
C SER A 15 4.12 -5.63 -5.35
N ARG A 16 3.93 -6.72 -4.58
CA ARG A 16 3.74 -6.64 -3.12
C ARG A 16 5.08 -6.83 -2.42
N TYR A 17 5.47 -5.84 -1.62
CA TYR A 17 6.68 -5.90 -0.81
C TYR A 17 6.31 -6.10 0.66
N TRP A 18 6.73 -7.22 1.22
CA TRP A 18 6.57 -7.55 2.63
C TRP A 18 7.92 -7.51 3.34
N PRO A 19 8.04 -6.83 4.49
CA PRO A 19 9.22 -6.93 5.34
C PRO A 19 9.36 -8.37 5.81
N ILE A 20 10.59 -8.87 5.85
CA ILE A 20 10.86 -10.20 6.39
C ILE A 20 10.54 -10.23 7.89
N GLU A 21 10.74 -9.10 8.57
CA GLU A 21 10.34 -8.88 9.95
C GLU A 21 8.81 -8.92 10.07
N GLY A 22 8.29 -9.93 10.79
CA GLY A 22 6.86 -10.08 11.04
C GLY A 22 6.09 -10.87 9.98
N TYR A 23 6.70 -11.19 8.83
CA TYR A 23 6.04 -11.97 7.77
C TYR A 23 5.61 -13.36 8.26
N GLU A 24 6.52 -14.13 8.85
CA GLU A 24 6.24 -15.51 9.27
C GLU A 24 5.12 -15.58 10.33
N GLN A 25 5.11 -14.61 11.24
CA GLN A 25 4.10 -14.50 12.29
C GLN A 25 2.72 -14.16 11.70
N ALA A 26 2.66 -13.19 10.79
CA ALA A 26 1.42 -12.84 10.09
C ALA A 26 0.91 -14.01 9.24
N PHE A 27 1.80 -14.70 8.53
CA PHE A 27 1.47 -15.85 7.70
C PHE A 27 0.87 -16.99 8.54
N THR A 28 1.53 -17.35 9.64
CA THR A 28 1.04 -18.41 10.55
C THR A 28 -0.30 -18.04 11.20
N ALA A 29 -0.53 -16.76 11.45
CA ALA A 29 -1.79 -16.25 12.01
C ALA A 29 -2.92 -16.09 10.96
N GLY A 30 -2.64 -16.31 9.66
CA GLY A 30 -3.60 -16.06 8.58
C GLY A 30 -3.96 -14.57 8.42
N GLN A 31 -3.06 -13.67 8.83
CA GLN A 31 -3.22 -12.23 8.78
C GLN A 31 -2.51 -11.64 7.56
N ASN A 32 -2.95 -10.46 7.12
CA ASN A 32 -2.21 -9.72 6.10
C ASN A 32 -0.84 -9.30 6.68
N PRO A 33 0.28 -9.66 6.03
CA PRO A 33 1.59 -9.21 6.48
C PRO A 33 1.69 -7.69 6.35
N PRO A 34 2.58 -7.06 7.14
CA PRO A 34 2.90 -5.65 6.95
C PRO A 34 3.32 -5.42 5.48
N SER A 35 2.93 -4.31 4.88
CA SER A 35 3.25 -4.02 3.49
C SER A 35 3.90 -2.64 3.34
N TYR A 36 4.81 -2.51 2.39
CA TYR A 36 5.39 -1.22 1.98
C TYR A 36 4.53 -0.48 0.94
N ASP A 37 3.29 -0.92 0.73
CA ASP A 37 2.40 -0.37 -0.30
C ASP A 37 1.35 0.62 0.27
N LYS A 38 0.27 0.80 -0.51
CA LYS A 38 -0.89 1.67 -0.25
C LYS A 38 -1.73 1.32 0.99
N GLN A 39 -1.24 0.51 1.93
CA GLN A 39 -2.00 0.08 3.11
C GLN A 39 -2.54 1.25 3.95
N PHE A 40 -1.76 2.32 4.13
CA PHE A 40 -2.21 3.52 4.88
C PHE A 40 -3.43 4.21 4.26
N VAL A 41 -3.45 4.34 2.93
CA VAL A 41 -4.60 4.91 2.21
C VAL A 41 -5.79 3.98 2.32
N ARG A 42 -5.60 2.66 2.19
CA ARG A 42 -6.67 1.67 2.33
C ARG A 42 -7.29 1.72 3.72
N ASP A 43 -6.48 1.66 4.76
CA ASP A 43 -6.94 1.70 6.14
C ASP A 43 -7.71 3.00 6.43
N TRP A 44 -7.21 4.13 5.92
CA TRP A 44 -7.91 5.40 6.05
C TRP A 44 -9.26 5.41 5.32
N LEU A 45 -9.33 4.86 4.10
CA LEU A 45 -10.57 4.77 3.33
C LEU A 45 -11.60 3.81 3.96
N GLU A 46 -11.15 2.76 4.66
CA GLU A 46 -12.04 1.86 5.41
C GLU A 46 -12.53 2.52 6.72
N ALA A 47 -11.75 3.44 7.31
CA ALA A 47 -12.08 4.13 8.56
C ALA A 47 -12.90 5.41 8.37
N VAL A 48 -12.78 6.08 7.22
CA VAL A 48 -13.37 7.41 6.98
C VAL A 48 -14.90 7.37 7.05
N ARG A 49 -15.47 8.37 7.71
CA ARG A 49 -16.93 8.54 7.87
C ARG A 49 -17.37 9.82 7.18
N ILE A 50 -18.22 9.69 6.17
CA ILE A 50 -18.85 10.80 5.45
C ILE A 50 -20.29 10.91 5.93
N ASN A 51 -20.66 12.06 6.50
CA ASN A 51 -21.99 12.29 7.09
C ASN A 51 -22.40 11.21 8.11
N GLY A 52 -21.43 10.76 8.92
CA GLY A 52 -21.63 9.73 9.95
C GLY A 52 -21.63 8.28 9.46
N LYS A 53 -21.52 8.04 8.15
CA LYS A 53 -21.54 6.70 7.54
C LYS A 53 -20.18 6.33 6.94
N PRO A 54 -19.76 5.06 6.95
CA PRO A 54 -18.59 4.62 6.20
C PRO A 54 -18.71 4.98 4.72
N TRP A 55 -17.59 5.27 4.07
CA TRP A 55 -17.60 5.48 2.62
C TRP A 55 -17.92 4.17 1.91
N ASP A 56 -18.91 4.19 1.02
CA ASP A 56 -19.40 3.04 0.27
C ASP A 56 -18.62 2.77 -1.02
N LYS A 57 -17.43 3.38 -1.16
CA LYS A 57 -16.53 3.25 -2.31
C LYS A 57 -17.11 3.83 -3.60
N THR A 58 -18.07 4.76 -3.49
CA THR A 58 -18.64 5.47 -4.64
C THR A 58 -17.95 6.82 -4.91
N PRO A 59 -17.79 7.23 -6.18
CA PRO A 59 -17.29 8.56 -6.50
C PRO A 59 -18.25 9.69 -6.09
N PRO A 60 -17.74 10.88 -5.71
CA PRO A 60 -16.32 11.20 -5.55
C PRO A 60 -15.74 10.61 -4.26
N ALA A 61 -14.48 10.17 -4.32
CA ALA A 61 -13.76 9.72 -3.13
C ALA A 61 -13.56 10.87 -2.12
N PRO A 62 -13.53 10.58 -0.81
CA PRO A 62 -13.26 11.59 0.19
C PRO A 62 -11.85 12.17 0.03
N HIS A 63 -11.68 13.44 0.39
CA HIS A 63 -10.38 14.11 0.30
C HIS A 63 -9.38 13.48 1.27
N LEU A 64 -8.27 12.96 0.75
CA LEU A 64 -7.24 12.32 1.55
C LEU A 64 -6.52 13.36 2.42
N PRO A 65 -6.39 13.14 3.75
CA PRO A 65 -5.64 14.03 4.61
C PRO A 65 -4.14 14.02 4.26
N PRO A 66 -3.46 15.18 4.34
CA PRO A 66 -2.04 15.27 3.99
C PRO A 66 -1.16 14.28 4.76
N GLU A 67 -1.46 13.99 6.02
CA GLU A 67 -0.69 13.07 6.85
C GLU A 67 -0.74 11.61 6.35
N VAL A 68 -1.86 11.20 5.74
CA VAL A 68 -1.99 9.84 5.16
C VAL A 68 -1.17 9.75 3.87
N ALA A 69 -1.22 10.82 3.05
CA ALA A 69 -0.41 10.92 1.85
C ALA A 69 1.10 10.89 2.17
N LEU A 70 1.55 11.68 3.16
CA LEU A 70 2.95 11.72 3.60
C LEU A 70 3.43 10.38 4.16
N LYS A 71 2.62 9.71 4.99
CA LYS A 71 2.95 8.37 5.50
C LYS A 71 3.08 7.33 4.40
N THR A 72 2.23 7.43 3.39
CA THR A 72 2.27 6.56 2.22
C THR A 72 3.55 6.83 1.42
N ALA A 73 3.84 8.08 1.08
CA ALA A 73 5.04 8.47 0.35
C ALA A 73 6.32 7.98 1.06
N ALA A 74 6.43 8.18 2.37
CA ALA A 74 7.57 7.72 3.16
C ALA A 74 7.80 6.19 3.06
N LYS A 75 6.74 5.39 2.88
CA LYS A 75 6.86 3.94 2.71
C LYS A 75 7.35 3.53 1.32
N TYR A 76 6.93 4.25 0.29
CA TYR A 76 7.49 4.09 -1.06
C TYR A 76 8.98 4.47 -1.09
N GLU A 77 9.36 5.55 -0.42
CA GLU A 77 10.77 5.95 -0.28
C GLU A 77 11.59 4.91 0.47
N GLU A 78 11.05 4.35 1.56
CA GLU A 78 11.70 3.26 2.31
C GLU A 78 11.89 2.01 1.44
N ALA A 79 10.87 1.62 0.67
CA ALA A 79 10.96 0.48 -0.24
C ALA A 79 12.04 0.72 -1.32
N LEU A 80 12.03 1.90 -1.95
CA LEU A 80 13.03 2.27 -2.95
C LEU A 80 14.44 2.22 -2.36
N ALA A 81 14.65 2.82 -1.18
CA ALA A 81 15.95 2.83 -0.52
C ALA A 81 16.46 1.42 -0.22
N ARG A 82 15.60 0.52 0.27
CA ARG A 82 15.97 -0.88 0.58
C ARG A 82 16.24 -1.73 -0.66
N LEU A 83 15.58 -1.45 -1.78
CA LEU A 83 15.71 -2.25 -3.01
C LEU A 83 16.88 -1.81 -3.90
N THR A 84 17.40 -0.59 -3.71
CA THR A 84 18.42 0.01 -4.58
C THR A 84 19.76 0.28 -3.89
N SER A 85 19.87 0.01 -2.58
CA SER A 85 21.13 0.01 -1.83
C SER A 85 21.91 -1.28 -2.00
#